data_AF-A0A2D7PCF8-F1
#
_entry.id   AF-A0A2D7PCF8-F1
#
_cell.length_a   1.000
_cell.length_b   1.000
_cell.length_c   1.000
_cell.angle_alpha   90.00
_cell.angle_beta   90.00
_cell.angle_gamma   90.00
#
_symmetry.space_group_name_H-M   'P 1'
#
loop_
_entity.id
_entity.type
_entity.pdbx_description
1 polymer ?
#
loop_
_entity_poly.entity_id
_entity_poly.type
_entity_poly.pdbx_seq_one_letter_code
_entity_poly.pdbx_strand_id
1 'polypeptide(L)' 'MNIKTLKWLGTFFVLVGILLTNLNFYPINIFFHGFGVCVWTLAGYLSKDKAVLTNFGLQIPLFGIGFFNLIF' A
#
# COMPACT_ATOMS: atom_id res chain seq x y z
N MET A 1 -0.86 4.34 19.00
CA MET A 1 -1.44 3.23 18.19
C MET A 1 -0.46 2.06 18.20
N ASN A 2 -0.92 0.83 18.41
CA ASN A 2 -0.05 -0.35 18.45
C ASN A 2 0.43 -0.70 17.02
N ILE A 3 1.69 -1.11 16.86
CA ILE A 3 2.26 -1.55 15.56
C ILE A 3 1.40 -2.66 14.95
N LYS A 4 0.86 -3.57 15.78
CA LYS A 4 -0.06 -4.63 15.33
C LYS A 4 -1.30 -4.04 14.64
N THR A 5 -1.89 -2.99 15.20
CA THR A 5 -3.05 -2.30 14.61
C THR A 5 -2.67 -1.65 13.29
N LEU A 6 -1.48 -1.06 13.19
CA LEU A 6 -0.99 -0.45 11.95
C LEU A 6 -0.81 -1.50 10.84
N LYS A 7 -0.23 -2.67 11.17
CA LYS A 7 -0.10 -3.79 10.23
C LYS A 7 -1.46 -4.27 9.71
N TRP A 8 -2.43 -4.49 10.61
CA TRP A 8 -3.77 -4.93 10.22
C TRP A 8 -4.52 -3.89 9.38
N LEU A 9 -4.37 -2.60 9.69
CA LEU A 9 -4.93 -1.53 8.88
C LEU A 9 -4.32 -1.55 7.47
N GLY A 10 -2.99 -1.64 7.36
CA GLY A 10 -2.30 -1.77 6.08
C GLY A 10 -2.78 -2.99 5.29
N THR A 11 -2.90 -4.15 5.94
CA THR A 11 -3.39 -5.39 5.32
C THR A 11 -4.80 -5.22 4.76
N PHE A 12 -5.72 -4.62 5.51
CA PHE A 12 -7.08 -4.37 5.05
C PHE A 12 -7.09 -3.57 3.74
N PHE A 13 -6.37 -2.44 3.70
CA PHE A 13 -6.32 -1.58 2.51
C PHE A 13 -5.62 -2.24 1.32
N VAL A 14 -4.53 -2.98 1.55
CA VAL A 14 -3.84 -3.75 0.49
C VAL A 14 -4.78 -4.80 -0.10
N LEU A 15 -5.47 -5.59 0.73
CA LEU A 15 -6.38 -6.64 0.26
C LEU A 15 -7.60 -6.05 -0.47
N VAL A 16 -8.15 -4.94 0.01
CA VAL A 16 -9.21 -4.22 -0.71
C VAL A 16 -8.70 -3.72 -2.06
N GLY A 17 -7.49 -3.16 -2.11
CA GLY A 17 -6.84 -2.75 -3.36
C GLY A 17 -6.70 -3.91 -4.35
N ILE A 18 -6.21 -5.07 -3.88
CA ILE A 18 -6.08 -6.30 -4.69
C ILE A 18 -7.44 -6.78 -5.19
N LEU A 19 -8.47 -6.78 -4.34
CA LEU A 19 -9.83 -7.14 -4.74
C LEU A 19 -10.34 -6.21 -5.86
N LEU A 20 -10.20 -4.89 -5.68
CA LEU A 20 -10.62 -3.90 -6.66
C LEU A 20 -9.85 -4.04 -7.99
N THR A 21 -8.56 -4.40 -7.95
CA THR A 21 -7.79 -4.74 -9.15
C THR A 21 -8.39 -5.94 -9.88
N ASN A 22 -8.72 -7.02 -9.18
CA ASN A 22 -9.32 -8.21 -9.81
C ASN A 22 -10.74 -7.95 -10.36
N LEU A 23 -11.46 -6.99 -9.79
CA LEU A 23 -12.76 -6.54 -10.28
C LEU A 23 -12.66 -5.46 -11.38
N ASN A 24 -11.43 -5.09 -11.80
CA ASN A 24 -11.15 -4.04 -12.78
C ASN A 24 -11.72 -2.65 -12.41
N PHE A 25 -11.83 -2.35 -11.11
CA PHE A 25 -12.27 -1.04 -10.63
C PHE A 25 -11.10 -0.04 -10.58
N TYR A 26 -10.81 0.57 -11.73
CA TYR A 26 -9.84 1.65 -11.87
C TYR A 26 -10.54 3.03 -11.86
N PRO A 27 -9.99 4.08 -11.20
CA PRO A 27 -8.70 4.12 -10.50
C PRO A 27 -8.77 3.79 -9.00
N ILE A 28 -9.94 3.44 -8.46
CA ILE A 28 -10.10 3.30 -7.00
C ILE A 28 -9.19 2.22 -6.40
N ASN A 29 -8.85 1.18 -7.18
CA ASN A 29 -7.87 0.16 -6.81
C ASN A 29 -6.50 0.74 -6.40
N ILE A 30 -5.94 1.69 -7.15
CA ILE A 30 -4.62 2.27 -6.86
C ILE A 30 -4.64 3.18 -5.64
N PHE A 31 -5.77 3.84 -5.34
CA PHE A 31 -5.92 4.63 -4.12
C PHE A 31 -5.93 3.75 -2.86
N PHE A 32 -6.74 2.69 -2.85
CA PHE A 32 -6.81 1.78 -1.70
C PHE A 32 -5.50 1.02 -1.51
N HIS A 33 -4.93 0.47 -2.58
CA HIS A 33 -3.69 -0.26 -2.50
C HIS A 33 -2.53 0.67 -2.09
N GLY A 34 -2.38 1.82 -2.75
CA GLY A 34 -1.35 2.80 -2.44
C GLY A 34 -1.39 3.30 -0.99
N PHE A 35 -2.59 3.54 -0.44
CA PHE A 35 -2.73 3.87 0.98
C PHE A 35 -2.26 2.73 1.89
N GLY A 36 -2.64 1.49 1.57
CA GLY A 36 -2.17 0.31 2.29
C GLY A 36 -0.65 0.15 2.28
N VAL A 37 -0.01 0.46 1.14
CA VAL A 37 1.47 0.47 1.01
C VAL A 37 2.11 1.51 1.93
N CYS A 38 1.58 2.72 2.00
CA CYS A 38 2.09 3.77 2.90
C CYS A 38 2.01 3.33 4.37
N VAL A 39 0.88 2.74 4.77
CA VAL A 39 0.69 2.23 6.14
C VAL A 39 1.66 1.10 6.46
N TRP A 40 1.86 0.15 5.54
CA TRP A 40 2.81 -0.95 5.72
C TRP A 40 4.27 -0.51 5.71
N THR A 41 4.62 0.50 4.91
CA THR A 41 5.96 1.11 4.91
C THR A 41 6.25 1.73 6.28
N LEU A 42 5.31 2.48 6.84
CA LEU A 42 5.42 3.03 8.19
C LEU A 42 5.53 1.92 9.24
N ALA A 43 4.72 0.86 9.12
CA ALA A 43 4.80 -0.28 10.03
C ALA A 43 6.15 -1.00 9.97
N GLY A 44 6.70 -1.22 8.77
CA GLY A 44 8.01 -1.83 8.54
C GLY A 44 9.14 -1.01 9.13
N TYR A 45 9.10 0.32 8.94
CA TYR A 45 10.04 1.26 9.54
C TYR A 45 10.00 1.19 11.08
N LEU A 46 8.80 1.28 11.68
CA LEU A 46 8.63 1.23 13.13
C LEU A 46 9.02 -0.12 13.75
N SER A 47 8.78 -1.23 13.05
CA SER A 47 9.20 -2.56 13.51
C SER A 47 10.66 -2.91 13.19
N LYS A 48 11.42 -1.99 12.56
CA LYS A 48 12.79 -2.24 12.07
C LYS A 48 12.91 -3.49 11.18
N ASP A 49 11.83 -3.82 10.47
CA ASP A 49 11.77 -4.99 9.60
C ASP A 49 12.19 -4.58 8.19
N LYS A 50 13.44 -4.90 7.84
CA LYS A 50 14.02 -4.53 6.55
C LYS A 50 13.31 -5.22 5.38
N ALA A 51 12.82 -6.44 5.55
CA ALA A 51 12.14 -7.18 4.49
C ALA A 51 10.81 -6.53 4.14
N VAL A 52 10.01 -6.19 5.16
CA VAL A 52 8.75 -5.45 5.00
C VAL A 52 8.99 -4.07 4.42
N LEU A 53 10.00 -3.34 4.92
CA LEU A 53 10.34 -2.00 4.45
C LEU A 53 10.76 -2.00 2.98
N THR A 54 11.58 -2.97 2.55
CA THR A 54 11.95 -3.11 1.15
C THR A 54 10.75 -3.45 0.28
N ASN A 55 9.89 -4.39 0.71
CA ASN A 55 8.73 -4.81 -0.08
C ASN A 55 7.75 -3.67 -0.33
N PHE A 56 7.31 -2.97 0.72
CA PHE A 56 6.33 -1.90 0.59
C PHE A 56 6.96 -0.56 0.21
N GLY A 57 8.18 -0.27 0.66
CA GLY A 57 8.90 0.95 0.28
C GLY A 57 9.15 1.02 -1.23
N LEU A 58 9.49 -0.09 -1.89
CA LEU A 58 9.64 -0.14 -3.34
C LEU A 58 8.30 -0.05 -4.09
N GLN A 59 7.17 -0.38 -3.45
CA GLN A 59 5.86 -0.21 -4.06
C GLN A 59 5.44 1.27 -4.13
N ILE A 60 5.96 2.15 -3.26
CA ILE A 60 5.66 3.59 -3.30
C ILE A 60 5.98 4.21 -4.67
N PRO A 61 7.21 4.10 -5.22
CA PRO A 61 7.49 4.66 -6.55
C PRO A 61 6.70 3.96 -7.67
N LEU A 62 6.41 2.66 -7.55
CA LEU A 62 5.58 1.94 -8.52
C LEU A 62 4.14 2.50 -8.56
N PHE A 63 3.52 2.73 -7.39
CA PHE A 63 2.23 3.41 -7.31
C PHE A 63 2.32 4.88 -7.73
N GLY A 64 3.45 5.55 -7.48
CA GLY A 64 3.73 6.90 -7.97
C GLY A 64 3.63 7.01 -9.49
N ILE A 65 4.18 6.05 -10.23
CA ILE A 65 4.01 5.96 -11.69
C ILE A 65 2.54 5.77 -12.07
N GLY A 66 1.82 4.90 -11.35
CA GLY A 66 0.39 4.68 -11.55
C GLY A 66 -0.47 5.94 -11.35
N PHE A 67 -0.18 6.74 -10.32
CA PHE A 67 -0.83 8.03 -10.10
C PHE A 67 -0.43 9.09 -11.12
N PHE A 68 0.83 9.10 -11.56
CA PHE A 68 1.27 10.00 -12.62
C PHE A 68 0.48 9.78 -13.92
N ASN A 69 0.36 8.52 -14.35
CA ASN A 69 -0.44 8.14 -15.54
C ASN A 69 -1.95 8.38 -15.38
N LEU A 70 -2.46 8.54 -14.15
CA LEU A 70 -3.86 8.90 -13.93
C LEU A 70 -4.10 10.40 -14.17
N ILE A 71 -3.10 11.24 -13.89
CA ILE A 71 -3.22 12.70 -13.89
C ILE A 71 -2.80 13.32 -15.22
N PHE A 72 -1.77 12.77 -15.88
CA PHE A 72 -1.17 13.28 -17.12
C PHE A 72 -1.43 12.31 -18.28
#